data_AF-A0A6L7X277-F1
#
_entry.id   AF-A0A6L7X277-F1
#
_cell.length_a   1.000
_cell.length_b   1.000
_cell.length_c   1.000
_cell.angle_alpha   90.00
_cell.angle_beta   90.00
_cell.angle_gamma   90.00
#
_symmetry.space_group_name_H-M   'P 1'
#
loop_
_entity.id
_entity.type
_entity.pdbx_description
1 polymer ?
#
loop_
_entity_poly.entity_id
_entity_poly.type
_entity_poly.pdbx_seq_one_letter_code
_entity_poly.pdbx_strand_id
1 'polypeptide(L)'
;QAAERLLGARDGIYPWQGTLRASLPHDDARIRDLVSAALPRLGHLPVGGSLSVQRSAGLPLVMHVHPVTPRRADFGAERLAALVLVRDPDANRLDPELVGEVLGLTPAESRVAVLLAMGRSVREIARELGRSEHTARWTLKKVLAKTDTARQSELVRLLLQLSPGDGHG
;
A
#
# COMPACT_ATOMS: atom_id res chain seq x y z
N GLN A 1 4.57 -11.71 4.11
CA GLN A 1 5.26 -10.57 4.77
C GLN A 1 4.47 -9.25 4.72
N ALA A 2 3.90 -8.79 3.60
CA ALA A 2 3.13 -7.52 3.59
C ALA A 2 1.82 -7.59 4.42
N ALA A 3 1.05 -8.66 4.30
CA ALA A 3 -0.18 -8.88 5.07
C ALA A 3 0.07 -8.96 6.58
N GLU A 4 1.10 -9.68 7.02
CA GLU A 4 1.47 -9.80 8.44
C GLU A 4 1.90 -8.45 9.03
N ARG A 5 2.60 -7.60 8.28
CA ARG A 5 2.97 -6.25 8.72
C ARG A 5 1.73 -5.37 8.95
N LEU A 6 0.78 -5.39 8.03
CA LEU A 6 -0.48 -4.64 8.16
C LEU A 6 -1.29 -5.10 9.38
N LEU A 7 -1.46 -6.42 9.52
CA LEU A 7 -2.22 -7.01 10.61
C LEU A 7 -1.53 -6.88 11.97
N GLY A 8 -0.19 -6.95 12.00
CA GLY A 8 0.63 -6.82 13.20
C GLY A 8 0.68 -5.40 13.75
N ALA A 9 0.72 -4.39 12.88
CA ALA A 9 0.70 -2.98 13.27
C ALA A 9 -0.69 -2.49 13.72
N ARG A 10 -1.76 -3.27 13.46
CA ARG A 10 -3.17 -2.88 13.67
C ARG A 10 -3.53 -1.53 13.03
N ASP A 11 -2.86 -1.21 11.94
CA ASP A 11 -3.01 0.09 11.30
C ASP A 11 -4.15 0.03 10.29
N GLY A 12 -5.35 0.32 10.79
CA GLY A 12 -6.60 0.28 10.05
C GLY A 12 -7.36 -1.04 10.19
N ILE A 13 -6.68 -2.19 10.09
CA ILE A 13 -7.30 -3.54 10.18
C ILE A 13 -6.51 -4.50 11.08
N TYR A 14 -7.20 -5.47 11.69
CA TYR A 14 -6.58 -6.50 12.53
C TYR A 14 -7.43 -7.79 12.60
N PRO A 15 -6.81 -8.96 12.83
CA PRO A 15 -7.55 -10.20 13.04
C PRO A 15 -8.08 -10.27 14.49
N TRP A 16 -9.33 -10.71 14.64
CA TRP A 16 -9.98 -10.92 15.94
C TRP A 16 -10.90 -12.14 15.88
N GLN A 17 -10.58 -13.19 16.64
CA GLN A 17 -11.38 -14.42 16.74
C GLN A 17 -11.79 -14.98 15.36
N GLY A 18 -10.84 -15.08 14.43
CA GLY A 18 -11.09 -15.58 13.06
C GLY A 18 -11.84 -14.61 12.15
N THR A 19 -12.09 -13.37 12.58
CA THR A 19 -12.74 -12.32 11.78
C THR A 19 -11.78 -11.17 11.53
N LEU A 20 -11.85 -10.54 10.35
CA LEU A 20 -11.15 -9.30 10.08
C LEU A 20 -11.94 -8.10 10.61
N ARG A 21 -11.32 -7.27 11.45
CA ARG A 21 -11.91 -6.07 12.06
C ARG A 21 -11.20 -4.82 11.58
N ALA A 22 -11.87 -3.67 11.68
CA ALA A 22 -11.22 -2.37 11.56
C ALA A 22 -11.06 -1.66 12.90
N SER A 23 -10.05 -0.79 12.97
CA SER A 23 -9.76 0.00 14.17
C SER A 23 -10.81 1.10 14.42
N LEU A 24 -11.48 1.59 13.36
CA LEU A 24 -12.58 2.55 13.47
C LEU A 24 -13.95 1.85 13.44
N PRO A 25 -14.90 2.20 14.33
CA PRO A 25 -16.21 1.53 14.41
C PRO A 25 -17.04 1.57 13.13
N HIS A 26 -17.01 2.69 12.40
CA HIS A 26 -17.75 2.84 11.14
C HIS A 26 -17.22 1.88 10.06
N ASP A 27 -15.90 1.79 9.92
CA ASP A 27 -15.28 0.91 8.94
C ASP A 27 -15.45 -0.57 9.33
N ASP A 28 -15.48 -0.87 10.63
CA ASP A 28 -15.72 -2.23 11.13
C ASP A 28 -17.11 -2.74 10.76
N ALA A 29 -18.14 -1.89 10.89
CA ALA A 29 -19.49 -2.22 10.46
C ALA A 29 -19.53 -2.49 8.95
N ARG A 30 -18.91 -1.62 8.13
CA ARG A 30 -18.91 -1.76 6.67
C ARG A 30 -18.15 -2.99 6.18
N ILE A 31 -17.00 -3.31 6.78
CA ILE A 31 -16.26 -4.55 6.49
C ILE A 31 -17.14 -5.76 6.78
N ARG A 32 -17.79 -5.78 7.95
CA ARG A 32 -18.64 -6.89 8.37
C ARG A 32 -19.81 -7.09 7.41
N ASP A 33 -20.47 -6.01 7.04
CA ASP A 33 -21.60 -6.05 6.10
C ASP A 33 -21.16 -6.60 4.73
N LEU A 34 -20.04 -6.09 4.20
CA LEU A 34 -19.52 -6.53 2.91
C LEU A 34 -19.05 -7.99 2.93
N VAL A 35 -18.29 -8.38 3.95
CA VAL A 35 -17.84 -9.77 4.11
C VAL A 35 -19.06 -10.69 4.21
N SER A 36 -20.07 -10.31 4.99
CA SER A 36 -21.25 -11.15 5.16
C SER A 36 -22.12 -11.24 3.90
N ALA A 37 -22.13 -10.21 3.05
CA ALA A 37 -22.79 -10.23 1.74
C ALA A 37 -22.05 -11.11 0.71
N ALA A 38 -20.74 -11.28 0.86
CA ALA A 38 -19.93 -12.15 0.00
C ALA A 38 -19.97 -13.63 0.41
N LEU A 39 -20.53 -13.95 1.58
CA LEU A 39 -20.67 -15.34 2.04
C LEU A 39 -21.93 -16.01 1.46
N PRO A 40 -21.88 -17.31 1.11
CA PRO A 40 -23.05 -18.07 0.69
C PRO A 40 -24.18 -18.06 1.74
N ARG A 41 -25.38 -17.68 1.31
CA ARG A 41 -26.60 -17.71 2.13
C ARG A 41 -27.75 -18.30 1.33
N LEU A 42 -28.61 -19.06 2.00
CA LEU A 42 -29.79 -19.64 1.36
C LEU A 42 -30.66 -18.51 0.78
N GLY A 43 -31.06 -18.64 -0.49
CA GLY A 43 -31.92 -17.69 -1.18
C GLY A 43 -31.26 -16.38 -1.62
N HIS A 44 -29.93 -16.24 -1.49
CA HIS A 44 -29.21 -15.01 -1.87
C HIS A 44 -27.97 -15.34 -2.71
N LEU A 45 -27.76 -14.58 -3.78
CA LEU A 45 -26.52 -14.64 -4.55
C LEU A 45 -25.42 -13.88 -3.79
N PRO A 46 -24.24 -14.48 -3.55
CA PRO A 46 -23.13 -13.78 -2.92
C PRO A 46 -22.66 -12.60 -3.77
N VAL A 47 -22.45 -11.44 -3.13
CA VAL A 47 -22.02 -10.21 -3.80
C VAL A 47 -20.72 -9.72 -3.20
N GLY A 48 -19.75 -9.47 -4.07
CA GLY A 48 -18.48 -8.84 -3.69
C GLY A 48 -18.55 -7.31 -3.76
N GLY A 49 -17.48 -6.64 -3.35
CA GLY A 49 -17.39 -5.20 -3.45
C GLY A 49 -16.07 -4.65 -2.95
N SER A 50 -15.99 -3.32 -2.88
CA SER A 50 -14.79 -2.60 -2.47
C SER A 50 -15.13 -1.57 -1.40
N LEU A 51 -14.24 -1.38 -0.43
CA LEU A 51 -14.33 -0.30 0.54
C LEU A 51 -12.96 0.29 0.85
N SER A 52 -12.97 1.56 1.27
CA SER A 52 -11.81 2.25 1.81
C SER A 52 -11.81 2.10 3.33
N VAL A 53 -10.69 1.68 3.92
CA VAL A 53 -10.50 1.58 5.38
C VAL A 53 -9.54 2.65 5.84
N GLN A 54 -9.97 3.50 6.77
CA GLN A 54 -9.14 4.56 7.31
C GLN A 54 -8.05 4.01 8.22
N ARG A 55 -6.90 4.69 8.22
CA ARG A 55 -5.73 4.36 9.03
C ARG A 55 -5.49 5.45 10.07
N SER A 56 -4.70 5.12 11.08
CA SER A 56 -4.26 6.11 12.06
C SER A 56 -3.29 7.14 11.44
N ALA A 57 -2.54 6.73 10.42
CA ALA A 57 -1.70 7.57 9.59
C ALA A 57 -1.56 6.98 8.17
N GLY A 58 -1.34 7.84 7.16
CA GLY A 58 -1.14 7.44 5.77
C GLY A 58 -2.42 7.46 4.92
N LEU A 59 -2.33 6.94 3.70
CA LEU A 59 -3.48 6.82 2.80
C LEU A 59 -4.39 5.67 3.26
N PRO A 60 -5.73 5.79 3.07
CA PRO A 60 -6.65 4.71 3.39
C PRO A 60 -6.32 3.41 2.64
N LEU A 61 -6.48 2.27 3.30
CA LEU A 61 -6.37 0.97 2.64
C LEU A 61 -7.55 0.77 1.69
N VAL A 62 -7.32 0.11 0.57
CA VAL A 62 -8.40 -0.33 -0.33
C VAL A 62 -8.61 -1.83 -0.12
N MET A 63 -9.80 -2.21 0.33
CA MET A 63 -10.18 -3.60 0.53
C MET A 63 -11.17 -4.03 -0.54
N HIS A 64 -10.89 -5.15 -1.18
CA HIS A 64 -11.78 -5.85 -2.09
C HIS A 64 -12.22 -7.17 -1.46
N VAL A 65 -13.50 -7.47 -1.55
CA VAL A 65 -14.07 -8.74 -1.10
C VAL A 65 -14.73 -9.41 -2.29
N HIS A 66 -14.32 -10.64 -2.59
CA HIS A 66 -14.85 -11.42 -3.69
C HIS A 66 -15.47 -12.71 -3.16
N PRO A 67 -16.72 -13.05 -3.53
CA PRO A 67 -17.27 -14.35 -3.20
C PRO A 67 -16.49 -15.44 -3.92
N VAL A 68 -16.21 -16.54 -3.23
CA VAL A 68 -15.57 -17.72 -3.82
C VAL A 68 -16.65 -18.77 -3.99
N THR A 69 -16.88 -19.22 -5.22
CA THR A 69 -17.80 -20.33 -5.47
C THR A 69 -17.04 -21.63 -5.20
N PRO A 70 -17.36 -22.40 -4.15
CA PRO A 70 -16.69 -23.66 -3.90
C PRO A 70 -16.92 -24.60 -5.08
N ARG A 71 -15.86 -25.18 -5.64
CA ARG A 71 -16.01 -26.20 -6.68
C ARG A 71 -16.36 -27.53 -6.01
N ARG A 72 -17.15 -28.36 -6.71
CA ARG A 72 -17.59 -29.68 -6.22
C ARG A 72 -16.44 -30.62 -5.81
N ALA A 73 -15.18 -30.32 -6.15
CA ALA A 73 -14.01 -31.13 -5.82
C ALA A 73 -13.37 -30.79 -4.45
N ASP A 74 -13.82 -29.75 -3.75
CA ASP A 74 -13.18 -29.24 -2.53
C ASP A 74 -13.58 -30.02 -1.24
N PHE A 75 -13.99 -31.29 -1.37
CA PHE A 75 -14.30 -32.18 -0.24
C PHE A 75 -13.00 -32.56 0.50
N GLY A 76 -12.49 -31.66 1.34
CA GLY A 76 -11.37 -31.95 2.24
C GLY A 76 -10.58 -30.73 2.72
N ALA A 77 -10.66 -29.59 2.03
CA ALA A 77 -10.07 -28.33 2.49
C ALA A 77 -11.17 -27.46 3.13
N GLU A 78 -10.82 -26.68 4.15
CA GLU A 78 -11.70 -25.68 4.75
C GLU A 78 -12.35 -24.85 3.62
N ARG A 79 -13.68 -24.88 3.54
CA ARG A 79 -14.44 -24.26 2.44
C ARG A 79 -14.20 -22.75 2.43
N LEU A 80 -13.34 -22.30 1.52
CA LEU A 80 -13.15 -20.88 1.20
C LEU A 80 -14.45 -20.34 0.61
N ALA A 81 -15.08 -19.42 1.33
CA ALA A 81 -16.36 -18.81 0.96
C ALA A 81 -16.22 -17.39 0.40
N ALA A 82 -15.14 -16.68 0.78
CA ALA A 82 -14.82 -15.35 0.29
C ALA A 82 -13.30 -15.10 0.30
N LEU A 83 -12.83 -14.30 -0.65
CA LEU A 83 -11.45 -13.83 -0.76
C LEU A 83 -11.42 -12.33 -0.42
N VAL A 84 -10.57 -11.95 0.53
CA VAL A 84 -10.34 -10.54 0.89
C VAL A 84 -8.95 -10.12 0.42
N LEU A 85 -8.89 -9.13 -0.47
CA LEU A 85 -7.65 -8.52 -0.95
C LEU A 85 -7.53 -7.13 -0.34
N VAL A 86 -6.41 -6.83 0.30
CA VAL A 86 -6.14 -5.51 0.87
C VAL A 86 -4.94 -4.91 0.15
N ARG A 87 -5.18 -3.80 -0.55
CA ARG A 87 -4.16 -2.97 -1.15
C ARG A 87 -3.84 -1.83 -0.18
N ASP A 88 -2.59 -1.78 0.25
CA ASP A 88 -2.06 -0.63 0.95
C ASP A 88 -1.40 0.30 -0.08
N PRO A 89 -1.96 1.49 -0.35
CA PRO A 89 -1.36 2.44 -1.28
C PRO A 89 0.05 2.88 -0.85
N ASP A 90 0.31 2.86 0.46
CA ASP A 90 1.61 3.19 1.04
C ASP A 90 2.53 1.96 1.13
N ALA A 91 2.10 0.75 0.75
CA ALA A 91 2.97 -0.43 0.74
C ALA A 91 3.83 -0.54 -0.52
N ASN A 92 3.47 0.16 -1.61
CA ASN A 92 4.30 0.28 -2.81
C ASN A 92 5.44 1.29 -2.61
N ARG A 93 6.05 1.29 -1.42
CA ARG A 93 7.25 2.09 -1.16
C ARG A 93 8.35 1.51 -2.02
N LEU A 94 8.78 2.30 -3.00
CA LEU A 94 10.07 2.09 -3.66
C LEU A 94 11.12 1.83 -2.59
N ASP A 95 11.79 0.69 -2.69
CA ASP A 95 12.89 0.38 -1.80
C ASP A 95 14.08 1.31 -2.13
N PRO A 96 14.54 2.16 -1.19
CA PRO A 96 15.68 3.04 -1.43
C PRO A 96 16.95 2.28 -1.84
N GLU A 97 17.14 1.04 -1.38
CA GLU A 97 18.32 0.25 -1.74
C GLU A 97 18.26 -0.14 -3.21
N LEU A 98 17.15 -0.75 -3.64
CA LEU A 98 16.91 -1.11 -5.05
C LEU A 98 16.95 0.12 -5.98
N VAL A 99 16.33 1.23 -5.57
CA VAL A 99 16.38 2.49 -6.33
C VAL A 99 17.83 2.97 -6.47
N GLY A 100 18.63 2.83 -5.41
CA GLY A 100 20.05 3.16 -5.43
C GLY A 100 20.84 2.33 -6.42
N GLU A 101 20.62 1.01 -6.42
CA GLU A 101 21.27 0.08 -7.33
C GLU A 101 20.92 0.35 -8.80
N VAL A 102 19.63 0.56 -9.09
CA VAL A 102 19.15 0.76 -10.47
C VAL A 102 19.56 2.13 -11.02
N LEU A 103 19.52 3.19 -10.20
CA LEU A 103 19.78 4.56 -10.63
C LEU A 103 21.19 5.07 -10.29
N GLY A 104 22.06 4.23 -9.74
CA GLY A 104 23.43 4.63 -9.35
C GLY A 104 23.47 5.70 -8.25
N LEU A 105 22.48 5.69 -7.35
CA LEU A 105 22.36 6.66 -6.26
C LEU A 105 22.99 6.14 -4.96
N THR A 106 23.53 7.05 -4.16
CA THR A 106 23.99 6.76 -2.80
C THR A 106 22.81 6.52 -1.86
N PRO A 107 22.99 5.86 -0.70
CA PRO A 107 21.90 5.61 0.24
C PRO A 107 21.14 6.87 0.68
N ALA A 108 21.83 8.01 0.81
CA ALA A 108 21.21 9.28 1.16
C ALA A 108 20.39 9.87 -0.01
N GLU A 109 20.88 9.74 -1.23
CA GLU A 109 20.22 10.18 -2.46
C GLU A 109 18.95 9.36 -2.71
N SER A 110 19.03 8.03 -2.60
CA SER A 110 17.87 7.16 -2.79
C SER A 110 16.76 7.43 -1.78
N ARG A 111 17.11 7.67 -0.51
CA ARG A 111 16.11 8.04 0.52
C ARG A 111 15.38 9.33 0.17
N VAL A 112 16.10 10.35 -0.31
CA VAL A 112 15.49 11.61 -0.77
C VAL A 112 14.60 11.36 -1.99
N ALA A 113 15.06 10.58 -2.96
CA ALA A 113 14.31 10.25 -4.17
C ALA A 113 12.99 9.52 -3.86
N VAL A 114 13.05 8.50 -3.01
CA VAL A 114 11.89 7.71 -2.58
C VAL A 114 10.88 8.57 -1.82
N LEU A 115 11.32 9.40 -0.87
CA LEU A 115 10.41 10.28 -0.13
C LEU A 115 9.74 11.33 -1.04
N LEU A 116 10.47 11.83 -2.04
CA LEU A 116 9.90 12.71 -3.05
C LEU A 116 8.83 12.00 -3.89
N ALA A 117 9.06 10.75 -4.29
CA ALA A 117 8.07 9.93 -5.01
C ALA A 117 6.81 9.65 -4.18
N MET A 118 6.92 9.63 -2.84
CA MET A 118 5.78 9.57 -1.91
C MET A 118 5.03 10.91 -1.76
N GLY A 119 5.38 11.92 -2.56
CA GLY A 119 4.74 13.23 -2.53
C GLY A 119 5.17 14.14 -1.38
N ARG A 120 6.25 13.79 -0.65
CA ARG A 120 6.79 14.66 0.41
C ARG A 120 7.43 15.91 -0.19
N SER A 121 7.15 17.06 0.40
CA SER A 121 7.85 18.30 0.10
C SER A 121 9.30 18.26 0.61
N VAL A 122 10.18 19.07 0.02
CA VAL A 122 11.59 19.15 0.44
C VAL A 122 11.74 19.48 1.94
N ARG A 123 10.82 20.28 2.49
CA ARG A 123 10.78 20.61 3.91
C ARG A 123 10.43 19.40 4.78
N GLU A 124 9.46 18.60 4.36
CA GLU A 124 9.09 17.38 5.07
C GLU A 124 10.21 16.34 5.00
N ILE A 125 10.84 16.19 3.84
CA ILE A 125 12.02 15.32 3.65
C ILE A 125 13.16 15.74 4.60
N ALA A 126 13.45 17.04 4.68
CA ALA A 126 14.46 17.56 5.58
C ALA A 126 14.17 17.21 7.04
N ARG A 127 12.92 17.43 7.48
CA ARG A 127 12.46 17.08 8.83
C ARG A 127 12.57 15.57 9.10
N GLU A 128 12.13 14.74 8.17
CA GLU A 128 12.12 13.28 8.31
C GLU A 128 13.54 12.69 8.37
N LEU A 129 14.47 13.26 7.61
CA LEU A 129 15.87 12.82 7.60
C LEU A 129 16.75 13.48 8.68
N GLY A 130 16.19 14.38 9.50
CA GLY A 130 16.94 15.15 10.50
C GLY A 130 18.02 16.05 9.87
N ARG A 131 17.74 16.65 8.71
CA ARG A 131 18.65 17.52 7.95
C ARG A 131 18.05 18.90 7.73
N SER A 132 18.89 19.86 7.35
CA SER A 132 18.41 21.19 6.94
C SER A 132 17.74 21.14 5.57
N GLU A 133 16.80 22.04 5.31
CA GLU A 133 16.19 22.19 3.98
C GLU A 133 17.24 22.47 2.90
N HIS A 134 18.29 23.22 3.24
CA HIS A 134 19.39 23.49 2.32
C HIS A 134 20.10 22.20 1.89
N THR A 135 20.42 21.32 2.85
CA THR A 135 21.03 20.02 2.55
C THR A 135 20.09 19.13 1.75
N ALA A 136 18.79 19.11 2.07
CA ALA A 136 17.81 18.35 1.30
C ALA A 136 17.71 18.83 -0.16
N ARG A 137 17.67 20.15 -0.40
CA ARG A 137 17.71 20.74 -1.75
C ARG A 137 18.99 20.39 -2.49
N TRP A 138 20.13 20.45 -1.82
CA TRP A 138 21.41 20.13 -2.41
C TRP A 138 21.50 18.65 -2.83
N THR A 139 21.08 17.73 -1.95
CA THR A 139 21.01 16.30 -2.28
C THR A 139 20.06 16.05 -3.44
N LEU A 140 18.90 16.69 -3.45
CA LEU A 140 17.94 16.58 -4.55
C LEU A 140 18.54 17.05 -5.88
N LYS A 141 19.30 18.13 -5.89
CA LYS A 141 20.01 18.61 -7.10
C LYS A 141 21.00 17.55 -7.62
N LYS A 142 21.68 16.84 -6.74
CA LYS A 142 22.56 15.73 -7.13
C LYS A 142 21.80 14.55 -7.71
N VAL A 143 20.67 14.18 -7.11
CA VAL A 143 19.80 13.12 -7.65
C VAL A 143 19.34 13.46 -9.06
N LEU A 144 18.84 14.68 -9.27
CA LEU A 144 18.39 15.16 -10.59
C LEU A 144 19.51 15.05 -11.63
N ALA A 145 20.72 15.51 -11.28
CA ALA A 145 21.88 15.43 -12.17
C ALA A 145 22.30 13.97 -12.48
N LYS A 146 22.25 13.06 -11.49
CA LYS A 146 22.63 11.65 -11.68
C LYS A 146 21.61 10.83 -12.45
N THR A 147 20.34 11.22 -12.39
CA THR A 147 19.22 10.53 -13.06
C THR A 147 18.87 11.13 -14.41
N ASP A 148 19.66 12.11 -14.88
CA ASP A 148 19.42 12.88 -16.11
C ASP A 148 18.00 13.49 -16.17
N THR A 149 17.52 13.98 -15.03
CA THR A 149 16.21 14.63 -14.90
C THR A 149 16.40 16.11 -14.58
N ALA A 150 15.58 16.97 -15.18
CA ALA A 150 15.66 18.42 -14.99
C ALA A 150 14.68 18.91 -13.91
N ARG A 151 13.59 18.16 -13.68
CA ARG A 151 12.51 18.55 -12.76
C ARG A 151 12.16 17.43 -11.79
N GLN A 152 11.72 17.81 -10.59
CA GLN A 152 11.23 16.87 -9.58
C GLN A 152 10.12 15.95 -10.12
N SER A 153 9.21 16.49 -10.93
CA SER A 153 8.14 15.71 -11.55
C SER A 153 8.63 14.66 -12.55
N GLU A 154 9.75 14.90 -13.23
CA GLU A 154 10.38 13.93 -14.14
C GLU A 154 11.03 12.80 -13.34
N LEU A 155 11.75 13.13 -12.27
CA LEU A 155 12.29 12.14 -11.34
C LEU A 155 11.20 11.27 -10.72
N VAL A 156 10.08 11.88 -10.28
CA VAL A 156 8.94 11.12 -9.74
C VAL A 156 8.37 10.16 -10.78
N ARG A 157 8.22 10.59 -12.04
CA ARG A 157 7.75 9.70 -13.13
C ARG A 157 8.70 8.52 -13.38
N LEU A 158 10.01 8.79 -13.43
CA LEU A 158 11.02 7.74 -13.57
C LEU A 158 10.92 6.72 -12.43
N LEU A 159 10.79 7.20 -11.20
CA LEU A 159 10.67 6.35 -10.02
C LEU A 159 9.39 5.51 -10.02
N LEU A 160 8.26 6.07 -10.45
CA LEU A 160 7.00 5.31 -10.56
C LEU A 160 7.08 4.15 -11.56
N GLN A 161 7.93 4.25 -12.59
CA GLN A 161 8.17 3.13 -13.52
C GLN A 161 8.97 1.98 -12.89
N LEU A 162 9.71 2.26 -11.80
CA LEU A 162 10.49 1.26 -11.06
C LEU A 162 9.68 0.59 -9.94
N SER A 163 8.52 1.15 -9.59
CA SER A 163 7.64 0.55 -8.57
C SER A 163 7.08 -0.78 -9.09
N PRO A 164 7.25 -1.90 -8.35
CA PRO A 164 6.61 -3.15 -8.72
C PRO A 164 5.09 -2.98 -8.66
N GLY A 165 4.42 -2.96 -9.81
CA GLY A 165 2.98 -3.13 -9.92
C GLY A 165 2.14 -1.86 -9.95
N ASP A 166 2.18 -1.14 -11.07
CA ASP A 166 1.04 -0.38 -11.61
C ASP A 166 0.82 -0.70 -13.12
N GLY A 167 1.18 -1.91 -13.54
CA GLY A 167 0.82 -2.42 -14.87
C GLY A 167 -0.69 -2.67 -14.95
N HIS A 168 -1.46 -1.62 -15.25
CA HIS A 168 -2.81 -1.79 -15.78
C HIS A 168 -2.68 -2.19 -17.25
N GLY A 169 -2.81 -3.49 -17.50
CA GLY A 169 -3.14 -4.08 -18.79
C GLY A 169 -4.41 -4.90 -18.64
#